data_AF-A0AA88SJ76-F1
#
_entry.id   AF-A0AA88SJ76-F1
#
_cell.length_a   1.000
_cell.length_b   1.000
_cell.length_c   1.000
_cell.angle_alpha   90.00
_cell.angle_beta   90.00
_cell.angle_gamma   90.00
#
_symmetry.space_group_name_H-M   'P 1'
#
loop_
_entity.id
_entity.type
_entity.pdbx_description
1 polymer ?
#
loop_
_entity_poly.entity_id
_entity_poly.type
_entity_poly.pdbx_seq_one_letter_code
_entity_poly.pdbx_strand_id
1 'polypeptide(L)'
;MDTQSYMAVPPGVGMEENYFSLDDIVLSHERLPCRTDTKFPKLGFLEKSGETHDIPEGTKLEMPLWLAKGLYERKRHVISVDLPKVYREGWRTVFGADANVVDLHKMGPYYYGLGSQMLHFENAENTELAQSVLQTFIGRFRRTMDSSQNAYNEDTSALLERLDCLERALFRSGQNGLNAFQLWEREETAYTKALRLLSKMAGMKEQQFIEEKPLLPETRGQETEMARGACVNAGPSPQPARPTRRWHEIARHWLGVTRRHRTSGGCIPENCESFTPIGDWKEHDIETPNGMLHVVIRGAPKGNKPAILTYHDVGLNHKLCFNTLFHNEDMQEITKHFVVCHIDAPGQQVGAPQMPAGYQYPTMDQLAGMLPSVVQHFGFKSIVGIGVGAGAYILAKFALIFPDLVEGLVLLNIDPNGKGWIDWAASKLSGLTSTLPDIVLPHLFSQEELMNNSELVQSYRQQINNTINQFNLQLFWNMYNGRRDLEMNRSGTVLNAKTLRCPVMLVVGDNAPAEEGVVECNSKLDPTNTTFLKMADSGGLPQITQPGKLTEAFKYFLQGMGYMPSASMTRLARSRTASLTSGGSVDGSRNRACTHSDSTEGVGQLSHTMEVSC
;
A
#
# COMPACT_ATOMS: atom_id res chain seq x y z
N MET A 1 53.48 11.16 -3.83
CA MET A 1 53.31 11.44 -2.38
C MET A 1 51.90 11.97 -2.27
N ASP A 2 50.96 11.07 -2.00
CA ASP A 2 49.59 11.31 -2.44
C ASP A 2 48.79 11.86 -1.27
N THR A 3 49.12 13.10 -0.91
CA THR A 3 48.38 13.88 0.08
C THR A 3 47.04 14.29 -0.52
N GLN A 4 46.01 13.45 -0.35
CA GLN A 4 44.64 13.96 -0.39
C GLN A 4 44.51 15.06 0.66
N SER A 5 44.23 16.26 0.17
CA SER A 5 44.22 17.50 0.95
C SER A 5 43.03 17.57 1.91
N TYR A 6 43.19 18.36 2.97
CA TYR A 6 42.20 18.61 4.03
C TYR A 6 40.77 18.81 3.51
N MET A 7 39.80 18.15 4.15
CA MET A 7 38.37 18.35 3.95
C MET A 7 37.63 18.48 5.28
N ALA A 8 37.09 19.67 5.56
CA ALA A 8 35.98 19.87 6.50
C ALA A 8 35.32 21.25 6.30
N VAL A 9 34.19 21.29 5.58
CA VAL A 9 33.21 22.41 5.60
C VAL A 9 31.78 21.87 5.46
N PRO A 10 31.10 21.57 6.58
CA PRO A 10 29.64 21.65 6.74
C PRO A 10 29.28 22.51 7.99
N PRO A 11 28.04 23.03 8.19
CA PRO A 11 26.79 22.89 7.42
C PRO A 11 26.63 23.82 6.20
N GLY A 12 25.38 24.17 5.87
CA GLY A 12 24.95 24.97 4.72
C GLY A 12 23.53 24.60 4.23
N VAL A 13 22.48 24.54 5.05
CA VAL A 13 22.26 25.14 6.39
C VAL A 13 21.46 24.16 7.27
N GLY A 14 21.64 24.20 8.60
CA GLY A 14 20.75 23.57 9.58
C GLY A 14 20.38 24.52 10.73
N MET A 15 20.21 24.01 11.95
CA MET A 15 20.33 24.88 13.15
C MET A 15 21.79 25.25 13.42
N GLU A 16 22.73 24.33 13.17
CA GLU A 16 24.15 24.61 13.23
C GLU A 16 24.61 25.40 11.98
N GLU A 17 25.62 26.25 12.16
CA GLU A 17 26.23 27.10 11.12
C GLU A 17 27.76 26.88 11.12
N ASN A 18 28.40 27.00 9.96
CA ASN A 18 29.85 27.00 9.84
C ASN A 18 30.33 28.27 9.10
N TYR A 19 31.26 28.98 9.74
CA TYR A 19 31.93 30.17 9.23
C TYR A 19 32.57 29.99 7.84
N PHE A 20 32.94 28.77 7.44
CA PHE A 20 33.52 28.48 6.11
C PHE A 20 32.47 28.16 5.04
N SER A 21 31.19 28.01 5.40
CA SER A 21 30.11 27.68 4.46
C SER A 21 29.54 28.93 3.79
N LEU A 22 29.51 28.95 2.46
CA LEU A 22 29.01 30.09 1.69
C LEU A 22 27.50 30.31 1.92
N ASP A 23 26.72 29.22 2.00
CA ASP A 23 25.27 29.29 2.23
C ASP A 23 24.96 29.84 3.65
N ASP A 24 25.69 29.39 4.69
CA ASP A 24 25.55 29.93 6.05
C ASP A 24 26.01 31.41 6.12
N ILE A 25 27.13 31.76 5.46
CA ILE A 25 27.61 33.15 5.39
C ILE A 25 26.55 34.06 4.75
N VAL A 26 25.95 33.66 3.63
CA VAL A 26 24.95 34.49 2.93
C VAL A 26 23.66 34.58 3.74
N LEU A 27 23.17 33.49 4.33
CA LEU A 27 22.04 33.51 5.25
C LEU A 27 22.28 34.44 6.46
N SER A 28 23.49 34.42 7.04
CA SER A 28 23.82 35.26 8.21
C SER A 28 23.71 36.77 7.93
N HIS A 29 23.77 37.18 6.66
CA HIS A 29 23.59 38.56 6.21
C HIS A 29 22.13 38.96 5.96
N GLU A 30 21.20 38.01 5.97
CA GLU A 30 19.77 38.29 5.84
C GLU A 30 19.29 39.13 7.04
N ARG A 31 18.41 40.09 6.77
CA ARG A 31 17.99 41.09 7.76
C ARG A 31 16.71 40.67 8.47
N LEU A 32 16.72 40.84 9.79
CA LEU A 32 15.59 40.60 10.65
C LEU A 32 15.01 41.94 11.12
N PRO A 33 13.68 42.05 11.20
CA PRO A 33 13.05 43.15 11.89
C PRO A 33 13.30 43.00 13.39
N CYS A 34 14.08 43.91 13.95
CA CYS A 34 14.41 43.95 15.37
C CYS A 34 13.85 45.21 16.03
N ARG A 35 13.71 45.17 17.35
CA ARG A 35 13.40 46.33 18.19
C ARG A 35 14.44 46.48 19.28
N THR A 36 14.88 47.70 19.56
CA THR A 36 15.79 47.98 20.67
C THR A 36 15.04 47.87 22.00
N ASP A 37 15.49 46.97 22.88
CA ASP A 37 14.93 46.82 24.24
C ASP A 37 15.71 47.67 25.27
N THR A 38 16.81 48.30 24.84
CA THR A 38 17.58 49.30 25.59
C THR A 38 18.02 50.45 24.68
N LYS A 39 18.32 51.62 25.27
CA LYS A 39 18.88 52.78 24.57
C LYS A 39 20.31 52.50 24.09
N PHE A 40 20.61 52.71 22.80
CA PHE A 40 21.97 52.54 22.26
C PHE A 40 22.71 53.89 22.21
N PRO A 41 23.72 54.13 23.08
CA PRO A 41 24.42 55.41 23.13
C PRO A 41 25.33 55.63 21.91
N LYS A 42 25.45 56.88 21.46
CA LYS A 42 26.32 57.33 20.34
C LYS A 42 26.01 56.74 18.96
N LEU A 43 24.96 55.94 18.81
CA LEU A 43 24.60 55.27 17.55
C LEU A 43 23.44 55.93 16.78
N GLY A 44 22.96 57.10 17.21
CA GLY A 44 21.81 57.76 16.57
C GLY A 44 22.03 58.10 15.08
N PHE A 45 23.28 58.28 14.65
CA PHE A 45 23.66 58.48 13.24
C PHE A 45 23.30 57.31 12.29
N LEU A 46 22.94 56.14 12.83
CA LEU A 46 22.43 55.02 12.04
C LEU A 46 20.96 55.22 11.60
N GLU A 47 20.22 56.06 12.32
CA GLU A 47 18.84 56.41 11.98
C GLU A 47 18.81 57.61 11.02
N LYS A 48 18.46 57.37 9.75
CA LYS A 48 18.42 58.40 8.68
C LYS A 48 17.46 59.58 8.93
N SER A 49 16.62 59.49 9.97
CA SER A 49 15.59 60.44 10.38
C SER A 49 15.84 61.06 11.76
N GLY A 50 16.90 60.66 12.47
CA GLY A 50 17.17 61.10 13.84
C GLY A 50 18.17 62.25 13.92
N GLU A 51 17.77 63.37 14.55
CA GLU A 51 18.72 64.36 15.09
C GLU A 51 19.29 63.94 16.46
N THR A 52 18.90 62.77 16.98
CA THR A 52 19.35 62.26 18.27
C THR A 52 20.77 61.69 18.19
N HIS A 53 21.58 61.98 19.21
CA HIS A 53 22.94 61.43 19.37
C HIS A 53 22.93 59.91 19.67
N ASP A 54 21.84 59.42 20.25
CA ASP A 54 21.64 58.03 20.67
C ASP A 54 20.40 57.46 19.96
N ILE A 55 20.33 56.14 19.78
CA ILE A 55 19.06 55.48 19.39
C ILE A 55 18.25 55.25 20.68
N PRO A 56 16.99 55.71 20.76
CA PRO A 56 16.16 55.50 21.93
C PRO A 56 15.73 54.03 22.09
N GLU A 57 15.22 53.70 23.27
CA GLU A 57 14.56 52.42 23.51
C GLU A 57 13.28 52.33 22.67
N GLY A 58 12.99 51.14 22.15
CA GLY A 58 11.80 50.85 21.36
C GLY A 58 11.84 51.19 19.87
N THR A 59 12.94 51.73 19.34
CA THR A 59 13.15 51.94 17.89
C THR A 59 13.17 50.60 17.14
N LYS A 60 12.55 50.57 15.95
CA LYS A 60 12.59 49.42 15.03
C LYS A 60 13.75 49.56 14.05
N LEU A 61 14.55 48.50 13.92
CA LEU A 61 15.77 48.46 13.11
C LEU A 61 15.87 47.14 12.35
N GLU A 62 16.38 47.17 11.12
CA GLU A 62 16.67 45.98 10.32
C GLU A 62 18.13 45.54 10.55
N MET A 63 18.35 44.43 11.28
CA MET A 63 19.69 43.95 11.64
C MET A 63 20.01 42.62 10.95
N PRO A 64 21.26 42.39 10.46
CA PRO A 64 21.68 41.08 9.98
C PRO A 64 21.53 39.98 11.05
N LEU A 65 21.17 38.76 10.65
CA LEU A 65 21.01 37.60 11.54
C LEU A 65 22.21 37.39 12.47
N TRP A 66 23.45 37.51 11.99
CA TRP A 66 24.64 37.39 12.85
C TRP A 66 24.71 38.45 13.95
N LEU A 67 24.29 39.69 13.67
CA LEU A 67 24.29 40.78 14.63
C LEU A 67 23.12 40.64 15.60
N ALA A 68 21.94 40.24 15.10
CA ALA A 68 20.79 39.96 15.94
C ALA A 68 21.09 38.85 16.96
N LYS A 69 21.69 37.74 16.51
CA LYS A 69 22.21 36.67 17.40
C LYS A 69 23.23 37.19 18.41
N GLY A 70 24.18 38.02 17.99
CA GLY A 70 25.24 38.55 18.86
C GLY A 70 24.75 39.54 19.93
N LEU A 71 23.63 40.23 19.69
CA LEU A 71 22.99 41.14 20.65
C LEU A 71 21.90 40.46 21.48
N TYR A 72 21.31 39.36 20.99
CA TYR A 72 20.26 38.63 21.67
C TYR A 72 20.80 37.72 22.78
N GLU A 73 20.80 38.25 24.00
CA GLU A 73 21.16 37.50 25.21
C GLU A 73 20.03 37.52 26.24
N ARG A 74 19.53 36.32 26.60
CA ARG A 74 18.38 36.07 27.50
C ARG A 74 18.42 36.73 28.88
N LYS A 75 19.54 37.34 29.27
CA LYS A 75 19.74 38.05 30.55
C LYS A 75 20.00 39.54 30.41
N ARG A 76 20.27 40.05 29.19
CA ARG A 76 20.65 41.45 28.96
C ARG A 76 19.59 42.26 28.20
N HIS A 77 18.63 41.61 27.53
CA HIS A 77 17.51 42.25 26.83
C HIS A 77 17.95 43.49 26.02
N VAL A 78 18.93 43.29 25.12
CA VAL A 78 19.49 44.40 24.31
C VAL A 78 18.56 44.70 23.13
N ILE A 79 18.04 43.65 22.49
CA ILE A 79 17.04 43.69 21.43
C ILE A 79 16.00 42.59 21.59
N SER A 80 14.81 42.83 21.05
CA SER A 80 13.81 41.83 20.69
C SER A 80 13.77 41.65 19.16
N VAL A 81 13.40 40.45 18.69
CA VAL A 81 13.39 40.08 17.26
C VAL A 81 11.95 39.73 16.86
N ASP A 82 11.37 40.50 15.93
CA ASP A 82 10.05 40.23 15.35
C ASP A 82 10.17 39.08 14.34
N LEU A 83 9.16 38.21 14.22
CA LEU A 83 9.15 37.19 13.16
C LEU A 83 9.09 37.85 11.76
N PRO A 84 9.97 37.48 10.80
CA PRO A 84 9.86 37.88 9.40
C PRO A 84 8.49 37.52 8.81
N LYS A 85 8.00 38.31 7.85
CA LYS A 85 6.62 38.23 7.33
C LYS A 85 6.22 36.81 6.91
N VAL A 86 7.13 36.08 6.28
CA VAL A 86 6.92 34.72 5.72
C VAL A 86 6.65 33.62 6.78
N TYR A 87 6.99 33.87 8.05
CA TYR A 87 6.81 32.91 9.15
C TYR A 87 5.57 33.18 10.02
N ARG A 88 4.87 34.30 9.79
CA ARG A 88 3.67 34.67 10.53
C ARG A 88 2.49 33.80 10.13
N GLU A 89 1.55 33.62 11.05
CA GLU A 89 0.35 32.77 10.93
C GLU A 89 -0.29 32.77 9.53
N GLY A 90 -0.59 33.94 8.96
CA GLY A 90 -1.23 34.06 7.64
C GLY A 90 -0.45 33.43 6.48
N TRP A 91 0.88 33.29 6.56
CA TRP A 91 1.66 32.52 5.59
C TRP A 91 1.74 31.04 5.94
N ARG A 92 1.76 30.68 7.24
CA ARG A 92 1.68 29.27 7.69
C ARG A 92 0.39 28.61 7.18
N THR A 93 -0.73 29.34 7.18
CA THR A 93 -2.00 28.90 6.58
C THR A 93 -1.92 28.69 5.06
N VAL A 94 -1.17 29.51 4.32
CA VAL A 94 -0.95 29.30 2.87
C VAL A 94 -0.12 28.04 2.63
N PHE A 95 0.97 27.85 3.38
CA PHE A 95 1.80 26.65 3.28
C PHE A 95 1.05 25.37 3.68
N GLY A 96 0.15 25.44 4.66
CA GLY A 96 -0.72 24.33 5.07
C GLY A 96 -1.85 24.02 4.08
N ALA A 97 -2.19 24.93 3.16
CA ALA A 97 -3.16 24.70 2.10
C ALA A 97 -2.50 24.07 0.86
N ASP A 98 -1.46 24.70 0.32
CA ASP A 98 -0.48 24.05 -0.57
C ASP A 98 0.84 24.83 -0.60
N ALA A 99 1.92 24.16 -0.22
CA ALA A 99 3.26 24.71 -0.30
C ALA A 99 3.79 24.80 -1.76
N ASN A 100 3.21 24.09 -2.72
CA ASN A 100 3.69 24.00 -4.11
C ASN A 100 3.27 25.19 -4.99
N VAL A 101 2.17 25.89 -4.69
CA VAL A 101 1.84 27.17 -5.38
C VAL A 101 2.79 28.31 -5.03
N VAL A 102 3.55 28.18 -3.94
CA VAL A 102 4.46 29.22 -3.42
C VAL A 102 5.80 29.24 -4.18
N ASP A 103 6.37 30.43 -4.29
CA ASP A 103 7.71 30.67 -4.83
C ASP A 103 8.64 31.04 -3.67
N LEU A 104 9.37 30.04 -3.13
CA LEU A 104 10.25 30.25 -1.98
C LEU A 104 11.41 31.17 -2.36
N HIS A 105 11.99 30.96 -3.54
CA HIS A 105 13.14 31.72 -4.02
C HIS A 105 12.88 33.24 -4.07
N LYS A 106 11.67 33.66 -4.45
CA LYS A 106 11.26 35.08 -4.44
C LYS A 106 10.96 35.65 -3.05
N MET A 107 10.72 34.82 -2.03
CA MET A 107 10.48 35.27 -0.65
C MET A 107 11.74 35.29 0.22
N GLY A 108 12.72 34.45 -0.12
CA GLY A 108 14.01 34.32 0.53
C GLY A 108 14.64 32.99 0.12
N PRO A 109 15.84 32.96 -0.51
CA PRO A 109 16.40 31.73 -1.08
C PRO A 109 16.80 30.65 -0.04
N TYR A 110 16.73 30.98 1.26
CA TYR A 110 17.07 30.13 2.39
C TYR A 110 15.89 30.02 3.39
N TYR A 111 14.65 29.94 2.93
CA TYR A 111 13.44 29.81 3.77
C TYR A 111 13.57 28.71 4.85
N TYR A 112 14.11 27.53 4.50
CA TYR A 112 14.30 26.45 5.49
C TYR A 112 15.43 26.75 6.47
N GLY A 113 16.54 27.32 5.98
CA GLY A 113 17.68 27.73 6.80
C GLY A 113 17.30 28.85 7.78
N LEU A 114 16.80 29.97 7.27
CA LEU A 114 16.32 31.11 8.06
C LEU A 114 15.25 30.68 9.08
N GLY A 115 14.30 29.84 8.67
CA GLY A 115 13.25 29.31 9.55
C GLY A 115 13.82 28.47 10.69
N SER A 116 14.83 27.64 10.42
CA SER A 116 15.59 26.92 11.45
C SER A 116 16.37 27.86 12.36
N GLN A 117 16.96 28.92 11.81
CA GLN A 117 17.72 29.91 12.56
C GLN A 117 16.84 30.79 13.46
N MET A 118 15.57 31.03 13.12
CA MET A 118 14.64 31.76 13.99
C MET A 118 14.41 31.07 15.35
N LEU A 119 14.56 29.74 15.42
CA LEU A 119 14.36 28.95 16.65
C LEU A 119 15.42 29.24 17.75
N HIS A 120 16.48 30.00 17.45
CA HIS A 120 17.41 30.52 18.45
C HIS A 120 16.81 31.62 19.33
N PHE A 121 15.82 32.36 18.81
CA PHE A 121 15.13 33.43 19.52
C PHE A 121 13.92 32.85 20.28
N GLU A 122 13.73 33.24 21.54
CA GLU A 122 12.58 32.78 22.33
C GLU A 122 11.28 33.44 21.82
N ASN A 123 10.40 32.63 21.23
CA ASN A 123 9.06 33.03 20.80
C ASN A 123 8.06 31.92 21.19
N ALA A 124 6.85 32.31 21.59
CA ALA A 124 5.77 31.37 21.91
C ALA A 124 5.37 30.50 20.70
N GLU A 125 5.45 31.05 19.48
CA GLU A 125 5.08 30.39 18.22
C GLU A 125 6.16 29.45 17.66
N ASN A 126 7.25 29.19 18.41
CA ASN A 126 8.39 28.39 17.89
C ASN A 126 8.01 26.94 17.56
N THR A 127 7.02 26.36 18.22
CA THR A 127 6.55 24.99 17.95
C THR A 127 5.83 24.93 16.60
N GLU A 128 4.90 25.85 16.39
CA GLU A 128 4.10 26.03 15.18
C GLU A 128 4.97 26.44 14.00
N LEU A 129 6.01 27.24 14.24
CA LEU A 129 7.03 27.61 13.26
C LEU A 129 7.84 26.40 12.81
N ALA A 130 8.42 25.63 13.74
CA ALA A 130 9.20 24.44 13.42
C ALA A 130 8.36 23.40 12.66
N GLN A 131 7.11 23.18 13.09
CA GLN A 131 6.15 22.32 12.39
C GLN A 131 5.83 22.84 10.99
N SER A 132 5.54 24.14 10.82
CA SER A 132 5.23 24.73 9.52
C SER A 132 6.39 24.60 8.54
N VAL A 133 7.61 24.95 8.95
CA VAL A 133 8.81 24.87 8.10
C VAL A 133 9.08 23.42 7.67
N LEU A 134 8.92 22.45 8.59
CA LEU A 134 9.06 21.03 8.28
C LEU A 134 7.97 20.53 7.31
N GLN A 135 6.70 20.84 7.55
CA GLN A 135 5.60 20.42 6.66
C GLN A 135 5.71 21.06 5.27
N THR A 136 6.17 22.32 5.18
CA THR A 136 6.50 22.98 3.91
C THR A 136 7.59 22.24 3.14
N PHE A 137 8.57 21.62 3.81
CA PHE A 137 9.58 20.78 3.15
C PHE A 137 8.96 19.45 2.69
N ILE A 138 8.23 18.76 3.56
CA ILE A 138 7.60 17.46 3.27
C ILE A 138 6.64 17.57 2.07
N GLY A 139 5.77 18.59 2.05
CA GLY A 139 4.79 18.80 0.97
C GLY A 139 5.40 19.17 -0.40
N ARG A 140 6.65 19.66 -0.43
CA ARG A 140 7.37 20.03 -1.67
C ARG A 140 8.43 18.99 -2.07
N PHE A 141 8.81 18.08 -1.17
CA PHE A 141 9.80 17.02 -1.38
C PHE A 141 9.44 16.13 -2.59
N ARG A 142 8.20 15.63 -2.64
CA ARG A 142 7.67 14.76 -3.71
C ARG A 142 7.95 15.37 -5.08
N ARG A 143 7.34 16.53 -5.35
CA ARG A 143 7.45 17.25 -6.63
C ARG A 143 8.90 17.59 -7.00
N THR A 144 9.69 18.04 -6.03
CA THR A 144 11.10 18.40 -6.26
C THR A 144 11.91 17.19 -6.72
N MET A 145 11.74 16.04 -6.07
CA MET A 145 12.43 14.82 -6.46
C MET A 145 11.85 14.19 -7.74
N ASP A 146 10.52 14.23 -7.94
CA ASP A 146 9.86 13.74 -9.17
C ASP A 146 10.42 14.43 -10.41
N SER A 147 10.49 15.76 -10.39
CA SER A 147 11.08 16.54 -11.48
C SER A 147 12.59 16.33 -11.60
N SER A 148 13.31 15.98 -10.52
CA SER A 148 14.74 15.64 -10.62
C SER A 148 14.98 14.36 -11.44
N GLN A 149 14.07 13.39 -11.35
CA GLN A 149 14.17 12.13 -12.10
C GLN A 149 13.69 12.29 -13.55
N ASN A 150 12.71 13.16 -13.79
CA ASN A 150 12.12 13.39 -15.12
C ASN A 150 12.83 14.50 -15.93
N ALA A 151 13.86 15.15 -15.39
CA ALA A 151 14.60 16.27 -16.00
C ALA A 151 15.27 15.98 -17.36
N TYR A 152 15.31 14.73 -17.81
CA TYR A 152 15.75 14.36 -19.17
C TYR A 152 14.63 14.45 -20.22
N ASN A 153 13.37 14.47 -19.79
CA ASN A 153 12.18 14.44 -20.64
C ASN A 153 11.39 15.76 -20.62
N GLU A 154 11.62 16.62 -19.61
CA GLU A 154 10.86 17.86 -19.36
C GLU A 154 11.79 19.05 -19.04
N ASP A 155 11.37 20.26 -19.42
CA ASP A 155 12.06 21.50 -19.01
C ASP A 155 11.77 21.82 -17.53
N THR A 156 12.78 21.64 -16.69
CA THR A 156 12.71 21.87 -15.24
C THR A 156 13.11 23.30 -14.83
N SER A 157 13.47 24.18 -15.77
CA SER A 157 13.97 25.53 -15.49
C SER A 157 12.97 26.36 -14.66
N ALA A 158 11.71 26.36 -15.07
CA ALA A 158 10.63 27.09 -14.40
C ALA A 158 10.28 26.55 -12.99
N LEU A 159 10.69 25.32 -12.67
CA LEU A 159 10.65 24.80 -11.29
C LEU A 159 11.87 25.29 -10.50
N LEU A 160 13.08 25.09 -11.04
CA LEU A 160 14.34 25.43 -10.40
C LEU A 160 14.42 26.89 -9.95
N GLU A 161 13.91 27.82 -10.75
CA GLU A 161 13.80 29.25 -10.41
C GLU A 161 13.02 29.52 -9.12
N ARG A 162 12.08 28.64 -8.73
CA ARG A 162 11.16 28.79 -7.59
C ARG A 162 11.56 28.01 -6.33
N LEU A 163 12.61 27.20 -6.44
CA LEU A 163 13.10 26.34 -5.36
C LEU A 163 14.01 27.09 -4.37
N ASP A 164 13.94 26.71 -3.11
CA ASP A 164 14.91 27.04 -2.05
C ASP A 164 16.30 26.45 -2.34
N CYS A 165 17.37 26.99 -1.76
CA CYS A 165 18.73 26.43 -1.87
C CYS A 165 18.82 24.96 -1.41
N LEU A 166 18.11 24.58 -0.34
CA LEU A 166 18.02 23.19 0.14
C LEU A 166 17.29 22.28 -0.87
N GLU A 167 16.22 22.78 -1.48
CA GLU A 167 15.47 22.06 -2.53
C GLU A 167 16.31 21.91 -3.81
N ARG A 168 17.11 22.92 -4.17
CA ARG A 168 18.08 22.83 -5.27
C ARG A 168 19.20 21.83 -4.96
N ALA A 169 19.65 21.73 -3.71
CA ALA A 169 20.61 20.71 -3.29
C ALA A 169 20.01 19.29 -3.36
N LEU A 170 18.76 19.12 -2.92
CA LEU A 170 17.99 17.88 -3.04
C LEU A 170 17.80 17.48 -4.51
N PHE A 171 17.34 18.39 -5.36
CA PHE A 171 17.12 18.16 -6.80
C PHE A 171 18.42 17.71 -7.51
N ARG A 172 19.54 18.40 -7.27
CA ARG A 172 20.86 18.00 -7.80
C ARG A 172 21.29 16.62 -7.30
N SER A 173 20.99 16.29 -6.05
CA SER A 173 21.29 14.97 -5.47
C SER A 173 20.46 13.86 -6.15
N GLY A 174 19.19 14.12 -6.43
CA GLY A 174 18.31 13.23 -7.20
C GLY A 174 18.82 13.01 -8.63
N GLN A 175 19.18 14.07 -9.35
CA GLN A 175 19.78 13.97 -10.69
C GLN A 175 21.09 13.15 -10.68
N ASN A 176 21.98 13.41 -9.71
CA ASN A 176 23.23 12.65 -9.57
C ASN A 176 22.97 11.15 -9.30
N GLY A 177 21.95 10.83 -8.50
CA GLY A 177 21.52 9.44 -8.26
C GLY A 177 21.02 8.74 -9.53
N LEU A 178 20.16 9.41 -10.31
CA LEU A 178 19.69 8.88 -11.60
C LEU A 178 20.85 8.65 -12.57
N ASN A 179 21.78 9.60 -12.65
CA ASN A 179 22.93 9.51 -13.55
C ASN A 179 23.86 8.36 -13.17
N ALA A 180 24.11 8.16 -11.87
CA ALA A 180 24.87 7.01 -11.38
C ALA A 180 24.17 5.68 -11.71
N PHE A 181 22.85 5.59 -11.56
CA PHE A 181 22.07 4.41 -11.91
C PHE A 181 22.11 4.10 -13.42
N GLN A 182 21.89 5.11 -14.28
CA GLN A 182 21.96 4.93 -15.73
C GLN A 182 23.37 4.59 -16.23
N LEU A 183 24.43 5.08 -15.58
CA LEU A 183 25.80 4.68 -15.87
C LEU A 183 26.03 3.21 -15.50
N TRP A 184 25.59 2.79 -14.30
CA TRP A 184 25.68 1.41 -13.85
C TRP A 184 24.92 0.43 -14.78
N GLU A 185 23.70 0.76 -15.20
CA GLU A 185 22.91 -0.05 -16.16
C GLU A 185 23.63 -0.18 -17.52
N ARG A 186 24.27 0.91 -17.99
CA ARG A 186 25.08 0.93 -19.22
C ARG A 186 26.38 0.12 -19.07
N GLU A 187 26.98 0.10 -17.90
CA GLU A 187 28.17 -0.70 -17.61
C GLU A 187 27.84 -2.20 -17.49
N GLU A 188 26.71 -2.58 -16.87
CA GLU A 188 26.26 -3.98 -16.83
C GLU A 188 25.87 -4.49 -18.23
N THR A 189 25.20 -3.67 -19.04
CA THR A 189 24.94 -4.01 -20.45
C THR A 189 26.21 -4.02 -21.31
N ALA A 190 27.22 -3.19 -21.03
CA ALA A 190 28.53 -3.29 -21.67
C ALA A 190 29.27 -4.58 -21.28
N TYR A 191 29.30 -4.93 -20.00
CA TYR A 191 29.96 -6.13 -19.47
C TYR A 191 29.32 -7.41 -20.00
N THR A 192 27.99 -7.52 -19.97
CA THR A 192 27.27 -8.67 -20.54
C THR A 192 27.39 -8.74 -22.07
N LYS A 193 27.50 -7.60 -22.78
CA LYS A 193 27.79 -7.58 -24.23
C LYS A 193 29.22 -8.01 -24.54
N ALA A 194 30.21 -7.62 -23.71
CA ALA A 194 31.59 -8.09 -23.82
C ALA A 194 31.69 -9.60 -23.55
N LEU A 195 31.04 -10.11 -22.50
CA LEU A 195 30.95 -11.54 -22.21
C LEU A 195 30.28 -12.33 -23.35
N ARG A 196 29.21 -11.80 -23.97
CA ARG A 196 28.58 -12.41 -25.16
C ARG A 196 29.51 -12.44 -26.37
N LEU A 197 30.37 -11.42 -26.55
CA LEU A 197 31.38 -11.40 -27.62
C LEU A 197 32.53 -12.40 -27.33
N LEU A 198 33.02 -12.46 -26.09
CA LEU A 198 34.03 -13.43 -25.66
C LEU A 198 33.52 -14.87 -25.78
N SER A 199 32.27 -15.14 -25.38
CA SER A 199 31.61 -16.44 -25.53
C SER A 199 31.48 -16.83 -27.01
N LYS A 200 31.12 -15.89 -27.91
CA LYS A 200 31.13 -16.15 -29.36
C LYS A 200 32.53 -16.44 -29.90
N MET A 201 33.55 -15.70 -29.47
CA MET A 201 34.94 -15.96 -29.88
C MET A 201 35.49 -17.28 -29.32
N ALA A 202 35.01 -17.75 -28.16
CA ALA A 202 35.33 -19.09 -27.65
C ALA A 202 34.70 -20.18 -28.51
N GLY A 203 33.39 -20.12 -28.79
CA GLY A 203 32.72 -21.09 -29.67
C GLY A 203 33.25 -21.12 -31.10
N MET A 204 33.74 -19.98 -31.63
CA MET A 204 34.44 -19.93 -32.91
C MET A 204 35.80 -20.64 -32.90
N LYS A 205 36.47 -20.76 -31.74
CA LYS A 205 37.72 -21.55 -31.61
C LYS A 205 37.45 -23.05 -31.52
N GLU A 206 36.36 -23.47 -30.88
CA GLU A 206 35.97 -24.89 -30.84
C GLU A 206 35.64 -25.42 -32.24
N GLN A 207 35.05 -24.60 -33.10
CA GLN A 207 34.78 -24.97 -34.50
C GLN A 207 36.02 -25.04 -35.41
N GLN A 208 37.20 -24.63 -34.95
CA GLN A 208 38.46 -24.74 -35.70
C GLN A 208 39.36 -25.91 -35.26
N PHE A 209 38.91 -26.76 -34.33
CA PHE A 209 39.69 -27.91 -33.81
C PHE A 209 39.01 -29.26 -34.07
N ILE A 210 38.40 -29.43 -35.25
CA ILE A 210 38.00 -30.74 -35.79
C ILE A 210 38.76 -30.96 -37.10
N GLU A 211 40.07 -31.19 -36.98
CA GLU A 211 40.94 -31.51 -38.11
C GLU A 211 41.22 -33.02 -38.19
N GLU A 212 41.37 -33.46 -39.44
CA GLU A 212 41.38 -34.80 -40.01
C GLU A 212 42.07 -35.97 -39.25
N LYS A 213 41.59 -37.18 -39.53
CA LYS A 213 42.42 -38.40 -39.48
C LYS A 213 42.08 -39.33 -40.66
N PRO A 214 43.07 -39.87 -41.41
CA PRO A 214 42.83 -40.34 -42.78
C PRO A 214 42.32 -41.78 -42.92
N LEU A 215 41.86 -42.08 -44.14
CA LEU A 215 41.20 -43.32 -44.58
C LEU A 215 42.15 -44.52 -44.80
N LEU A 216 41.59 -45.73 -44.70
CA LEU A 216 42.04 -46.95 -45.41
C LEU A 216 40.83 -47.64 -46.09
N PRO A 217 40.99 -48.38 -47.20
CA PRO A 217 39.88 -48.61 -48.14
C PRO A 217 39.38 -50.07 -48.29
N GLU A 218 38.14 -50.19 -48.80
CA GLU A 218 37.49 -51.31 -49.50
C GLU A 218 37.35 -52.72 -48.85
N THR A 219 36.11 -53.24 -48.77
CA THR A 219 35.60 -54.21 -49.79
C THR A 219 34.07 -54.46 -49.74
N ARG A 220 33.56 -55.08 -50.84
CA ARG A 220 32.17 -55.20 -51.36
C ARG A 220 31.09 -55.95 -50.52
N GLY A 221 29.83 -55.58 -50.79
CA GLY A 221 28.56 -56.35 -50.66
C GLY A 221 27.36 -55.39 -50.73
N GLN A 222 26.47 -55.37 -51.74
CA GLN A 222 25.31 -56.26 -51.98
C GLN A 222 24.42 -56.48 -50.73
N GLU A 223 23.08 -56.28 -50.76
CA GLU A 223 22.14 -56.31 -51.90
C GLU A 223 20.86 -55.41 -51.74
N THR A 224 19.77 -55.71 -52.45
CA THR A 224 18.48 -54.98 -52.64
C THR A 224 17.56 -54.91 -51.38
N GLU A 225 16.39 -54.24 -51.31
CA GLU A 225 15.29 -54.05 -52.30
C GLU A 225 14.31 -52.87 -51.98
N MET A 226 13.31 -52.62 -52.84
CA MET A 226 12.29 -51.54 -52.75
C MET A 226 10.84 -52.01 -52.51
N ALA A 227 10.07 -51.23 -51.74
CA ALA A 227 8.61 -51.05 -51.88
C ALA A 227 8.26 -49.63 -51.34
N ARG A 228 7.55 -48.70 -52.01
CA ARG A 228 6.21 -48.71 -52.66
C ARG A 228 5.09 -49.20 -51.70
N GLY A 229 4.11 -48.42 -51.27
CA GLY A 229 3.83 -46.98 -51.44
C GLY A 229 2.34 -46.72 -51.74
N ALA A 230 1.68 -45.86 -50.95
CA ALA A 230 0.26 -45.50 -51.16
C ALA A 230 -0.12 -44.14 -50.52
N CYS A 231 -0.87 -43.32 -51.26
CA CYS A 231 -1.83 -42.35 -50.71
C CYS A 231 -3.17 -43.11 -50.42
N VAL A 232 -4.24 -42.59 -49.82
CA VAL A 232 -4.86 -41.26 -49.96
C VAL A 232 -5.81 -40.95 -48.78
N ASN A 233 -6.32 -39.70 -48.77
CA ASN A 233 -7.55 -39.20 -48.15
C ASN A 233 -7.54 -38.80 -46.67
N ALA A 234 -8.42 -37.84 -46.37
CA ALA A 234 -8.45 -37.04 -45.16
C ALA A 234 -9.75 -37.22 -44.35
N GLY A 235 -9.68 -36.90 -43.05
CA GLY A 235 -10.82 -36.80 -42.14
C GLY A 235 -10.75 -35.48 -41.33
N PRO A 236 -11.88 -34.98 -40.79
CA PRO A 236 -12.00 -33.59 -40.35
C PRO A 236 -11.48 -33.29 -38.93
N SER A 237 -11.14 -32.02 -38.70
CA SER A 237 -10.79 -31.44 -37.40
C SER A 237 -12.03 -31.17 -36.51
N PRO A 238 -11.98 -31.38 -35.18
CA PRO A 238 -13.02 -30.93 -34.25
C PRO A 238 -12.93 -29.42 -33.97
N GLN A 239 -14.09 -28.76 -33.77
CA GLN A 239 -14.17 -27.39 -33.25
C GLN A 239 -14.41 -27.37 -31.73
N PRO A 240 -13.91 -26.37 -30.98
CA PRO A 240 -14.26 -26.16 -29.58
C PRO A 240 -15.61 -25.44 -29.43
N ALA A 241 -16.50 -25.97 -28.58
CA ALA A 241 -17.82 -25.37 -28.31
C ALA A 241 -17.76 -24.26 -27.23
N ARG A 242 -18.66 -23.28 -27.32
CA ARG A 242 -18.84 -22.20 -26.32
C ARG A 242 -19.96 -22.54 -25.32
N PRO A 243 -19.76 -22.35 -24.01
CA PRO A 243 -20.85 -22.18 -23.03
C PRO A 243 -21.40 -20.74 -23.03
N THR A 244 -22.67 -20.55 -22.70
CA THR A 244 -23.34 -19.24 -22.65
C THR A 244 -23.30 -18.61 -21.25
N ARG A 245 -22.96 -17.31 -21.16
CA ARG A 245 -22.97 -16.53 -19.92
C ARG A 245 -24.31 -15.79 -19.76
N ARG A 246 -25.00 -15.91 -18.61
CA ARG A 246 -26.16 -15.05 -18.26
C ARG A 246 -26.39 -14.85 -16.75
N TRP A 247 -25.35 -14.45 -16.01
CA TRP A 247 -25.44 -14.26 -14.54
C TRP A 247 -25.50 -12.80 -14.06
N HIS A 248 -25.08 -11.83 -14.88
CA HIS A 248 -24.95 -10.41 -14.47
C HIS A 248 -26.27 -9.65 -14.28
N GLU A 249 -27.42 -10.20 -14.67
CA GLU A 249 -28.71 -9.50 -14.60
C GLU A 249 -29.43 -9.67 -13.24
N ILE A 250 -29.09 -10.72 -12.47
CA ILE A 250 -29.83 -11.08 -11.23
C ILE A 250 -29.38 -10.23 -10.03
N ALA A 251 -28.11 -9.80 -10.01
CA ALA A 251 -27.49 -9.16 -8.84
C ALA A 251 -28.09 -7.79 -8.44
N ARG A 252 -28.81 -7.09 -9.34
CA ARG A 252 -29.28 -5.71 -9.10
C ARG A 252 -30.63 -5.58 -8.39
N HIS A 253 -31.38 -6.66 -8.17
CA HIS A 253 -32.80 -6.56 -7.81
C HIS A 253 -33.12 -6.58 -6.30
N TRP A 254 -32.19 -7.03 -5.44
CA TRP A 254 -32.53 -7.50 -4.07
C TRP A 254 -31.94 -6.68 -2.91
N LEU A 255 -31.87 -5.35 -3.03
CA LEU A 255 -31.54 -4.43 -1.91
C LEU A 255 -32.74 -4.13 -0.96
N GLY A 256 -33.79 -4.97 -1.00
CA GLY A 256 -35.00 -4.81 -0.20
C GLY A 256 -35.18 -5.85 0.91
N VAL A 257 -35.74 -5.40 2.04
CA VAL A 257 -36.30 -6.20 3.15
C VAL A 257 -35.31 -6.93 4.08
N THR A 258 -35.26 -6.45 5.33
CA THR A 258 -34.57 -7.08 6.47
C THR A 258 -35.45 -7.04 7.72
N ARG A 259 -35.76 -8.19 8.37
CA ARG A 259 -36.07 -8.26 9.83
C ARG A 259 -36.23 -9.70 10.40
N ARG A 260 -35.68 -9.89 11.61
CA ARG A 260 -36.05 -10.83 12.72
C ARG A 260 -35.70 -12.34 12.69
N HIS A 261 -34.69 -12.70 13.50
CA HIS A 261 -34.61 -13.77 14.55
C HIS A 261 -34.68 -15.29 14.17
N ARG A 262 -33.70 -16.13 14.58
CA ARG A 262 -33.39 -16.79 15.92
C ARG A 262 -34.37 -17.95 16.30
N THR A 263 -34.00 -19.08 16.95
CA THR A 263 -32.76 -19.54 17.65
C THR A 263 -32.68 -21.09 17.83
N SER A 264 -31.48 -21.65 18.13
CA SER A 264 -31.14 -22.90 18.92
C SER A 264 -31.66 -24.31 18.51
N GLY A 265 -31.02 -25.46 18.84
CA GLY A 265 -29.69 -25.74 19.45
C GLY A 265 -29.55 -27.15 20.12
N GLY A 266 -28.32 -27.70 20.26
CA GLY A 266 -27.95 -28.91 21.08
C GLY A 266 -28.07 -30.31 20.43
N CYS A 267 -27.41 -31.41 20.83
CA CYS A 267 -26.33 -31.73 21.82
C CYS A 267 -25.60 -33.07 21.44
N ILE A 268 -24.54 -33.49 22.16
CA ILE A 268 -23.67 -34.68 21.89
C ILE A 268 -23.40 -35.47 23.21
N PRO A 269 -23.00 -36.76 23.18
CA PRO A 269 -21.74 -37.14 23.85
C PRO A 269 -20.85 -38.18 23.11
N GLU A 270 -19.54 -37.99 23.26
CA GLU A 270 -18.45 -38.95 23.60
C GLU A 270 -18.44 -40.42 23.09
N ASN A 271 -17.31 -41.07 22.79
CA ASN A 271 -15.87 -40.70 22.73
C ASN A 271 -15.16 -41.68 21.72
N CYS A 272 -13.84 -41.87 21.55
CA CYS A 272 -12.62 -41.52 22.31
C CYS A 272 -11.39 -41.37 21.38
N GLU A 273 -10.31 -40.76 21.90
CA GLU A 273 -8.91 -40.73 21.40
C GLU A 273 -8.64 -40.77 19.88
N SER A 274 -9.37 -39.97 19.11
CA SER A 274 -8.90 -39.43 17.83
C SER A 274 -9.61 -38.12 17.48
N PHE A 275 -8.97 -37.29 16.66
CA PHE A 275 -9.41 -35.95 16.24
C PHE A 275 -9.46 -34.87 17.33
N THR A 276 -9.26 -33.60 16.92
CA THR A 276 -9.40 -32.42 17.78
C THR A 276 -10.86 -32.14 18.10
N PRO A 277 -11.21 -31.73 19.34
CA PRO A 277 -12.58 -31.37 19.71
C PRO A 277 -13.16 -30.25 18.83
N ILE A 278 -14.44 -30.38 18.48
CA ILE A 278 -15.17 -29.33 17.75
C ILE A 278 -15.69 -28.30 18.76
N GLY A 279 -14.83 -27.36 19.13
CA GLY A 279 -15.18 -26.25 20.02
C GLY A 279 -14.11 -25.17 20.01
N ASP A 280 -12.99 -25.50 20.64
CA ASP A 280 -11.97 -24.54 21.08
C ASP A 280 -10.90 -24.24 20.01
N TRP A 281 -10.26 -23.08 20.17
CA TRP A 281 -9.05 -22.70 19.46
C TRP A 281 -7.82 -23.28 20.17
N LYS A 282 -6.81 -23.70 19.40
CA LYS A 282 -5.51 -24.14 19.94
C LYS A 282 -4.39 -23.30 19.35
N GLU A 283 -3.54 -22.75 20.22
CA GLU A 283 -2.35 -22.00 19.84
C GLU A 283 -1.16 -22.97 19.67
N HIS A 284 -0.37 -22.79 18.62
CA HIS A 284 0.81 -23.59 18.27
C HIS A 284 1.92 -22.67 17.76
N ASP A 285 3.16 -22.88 18.17
CA ASP A 285 4.33 -22.24 17.55
C ASP A 285 5.04 -23.24 16.63
N ILE A 286 5.08 -22.94 15.33
CA ILE A 286 5.66 -23.82 14.30
C ILE A 286 7.07 -23.33 13.94
N GLU A 287 8.05 -24.22 14.04
CA GLU A 287 9.42 -23.96 13.57
C GLU A 287 9.47 -23.95 12.03
N THR A 288 10.13 -22.95 11.46
CA THR A 288 10.28 -22.77 10.01
C THR A 288 11.71 -22.33 9.67
N PRO A 289 12.15 -22.40 8.39
CA PRO A 289 13.48 -21.95 7.97
C PRO A 289 13.80 -20.46 8.25
N ASN A 290 12.79 -19.65 8.60
CA ASN A 290 12.94 -18.22 8.90
C ASN A 290 12.47 -17.85 10.33
N GLY A 291 12.44 -18.83 11.24
CA GLY A 291 12.09 -18.67 12.64
C GLY A 291 10.73 -19.26 13.01
N MET A 292 10.28 -19.02 14.25
CA MET A 292 8.98 -19.48 14.74
C MET A 292 7.84 -18.69 14.13
N LEU A 293 6.76 -19.38 13.74
CA LEU A 293 5.51 -18.78 13.29
C LEU A 293 4.37 -19.21 14.23
N HIS A 294 3.71 -18.24 14.86
CA HIS A 294 2.60 -18.48 15.77
C HIS A 294 1.32 -18.68 14.98
N VAL A 295 0.58 -19.75 15.24
CA VAL A 295 -0.66 -20.09 14.54
C VAL A 295 -1.73 -20.57 15.51
N VAL A 296 -2.98 -20.25 15.19
CA VAL A 296 -4.14 -20.60 16.02
C VAL A 296 -5.16 -21.38 15.19
N ILE A 297 -5.32 -22.66 15.52
CA ILE A 297 -6.11 -23.62 14.74
C ILE A 297 -7.43 -23.96 15.42
N ARG A 298 -8.50 -24.15 14.62
CA ARG A 298 -9.81 -24.62 15.09
C ARG A 298 -10.41 -25.65 14.15
N GLY A 299 -11.04 -26.66 14.74
CA GLY A 299 -11.61 -27.80 14.03
C GLY A 299 -10.59 -28.93 13.81
N ALA A 300 -10.94 -29.84 12.89
CA ALA A 300 -10.15 -31.02 12.53
C ALA A 300 -10.22 -31.23 11.01
N PRO A 301 -9.16 -31.73 10.34
CA PRO A 301 -9.20 -32.04 8.91
C PRO A 301 -10.33 -33.03 8.56
N LYS A 302 -11.22 -32.64 7.64
CA LYS A 302 -12.41 -33.42 7.25
C LYS A 302 -12.36 -33.82 5.77
N GLY A 303 -11.73 -34.95 5.50
CA GLY A 303 -11.58 -35.50 4.14
C GLY A 303 -10.63 -34.69 3.27
N ASN A 304 -10.90 -34.65 1.96
CA ASN A 304 -10.07 -33.93 0.97
C ASN A 304 -10.40 -32.42 0.86
N LYS A 305 -10.82 -31.76 1.94
CA LYS A 305 -11.12 -30.32 1.91
C LYS A 305 -9.88 -29.48 2.22
N PRO A 306 -9.70 -28.30 1.60
CA PRO A 306 -8.68 -27.34 1.98
C PRO A 306 -8.92 -26.80 3.39
N ALA A 307 -7.84 -26.33 4.04
CA ALA A 307 -7.96 -25.51 5.24
C ALA A 307 -8.20 -24.04 4.86
N ILE A 308 -9.04 -23.32 5.63
CA ILE A 308 -9.14 -21.87 5.54
C ILE A 308 -7.95 -21.29 6.32
N LEU A 309 -6.99 -20.71 5.62
CA LEU A 309 -5.75 -20.19 6.21
C LEU A 309 -5.74 -18.67 6.09
N THR A 310 -5.53 -17.95 7.19
CA THR A 310 -5.65 -16.48 7.19
C THR A 310 -4.35 -15.79 7.56
N TYR A 311 -4.02 -14.68 6.88
CA TYR A 311 -2.84 -13.86 7.19
C TYR A 311 -3.24 -12.38 7.34
N HIS A 312 -2.89 -11.76 8.47
CA HIS A 312 -3.34 -10.41 8.83
C HIS A 312 -2.50 -9.29 8.21
N ASP A 313 -2.97 -8.05 8.32
CA ASP A 313 -2.25 -6.85 7.88
C ASP A 313 -1.28 -6.30 8.95
N VAL A 314 -0.44 -5.33 8.58
CA VAL A 314 0.45 -4.64 9.53
C VAL A 314 -0.37 -3.82 10.53
N GLY A 315 0.08 -3.76 11.79
CA GLY A 315 -0.68 -3.13 12.88
C GLY A 315 -1.80 -4.01 13.40
N LEU A 316 -1.96 -5.22 12.88
CA LEU A 316 -2.95 -6.19 13.36
C LEU A 316 -2.24 -7.49 13.79
N ASN A 317 -3.04 -8.38 14.38
CA ASN A 317 -2.79 -9.81 14.48
C ASN A 317 -4.13 -10.52 14.16
N HIS A 318 -4.21 -11.85 14.21
CA HIS A 318 -5.46 -12.54 13.87
C HIS A 318 -6.64 -12.14 14.75
N LYS A 319 -6.40 -11.85 16.04
CA LYS A 319 -7.46 -11.46 16.99
C LYS A 319 -8.04 -10.09 16.63
N LEU A 320 -7.20 -9.15 16.18
CA LEU A 320 -7.64 -7.83 15.70
C LEU A 320 -8.22 -7.89 14.27
N CYS A 321 -7.60 -8.66 13.37
CA CYS A 321 -7.91 -8.65 11.95
C CYS A 321 -9.12 -9.50 11.56
N PHE A 322 -9.36 -10.62 12.25
CA PHE A 322 -10.29 -11.67 11.81
C PHE A 322 -11.36 -12.06 12.82
N ASN A 323 -11.23 -11.78 14.12
CA ASN A 323 -12.23 -12.23 15.09
C ASN A 323 -13.65 -11.75 14.75
N THR A 324 -13.85 -10.48 14.38
CA THR A 324 -15.16 -9.92 14.02
C THR A 324 -15.81 -10.66 12.84
N LEU A 325 -15.01 -11.10 11.88
CA LEU A 325 -15.47 -11.90 10.74
C LEU A 325 -15.79 -13.35 11.15
N PHE A 326 -14.88 -14.01 11.86
CA PHE A 326 -15.00 -15.44 12.20
C PHE A 326 -15.95 -15.73 13.37
N HIS A 327 -16.34 -14.72 14.15
CA HIS A 327 -17.41 -14.83 15.14
C HIS A 327 -18.80 -14.50 14.57
N ASN A 328 -18.92 -14.03 13.32
CA ASN A 328 -20.21 -13.79 12.67
C ASN A 328 -21.04 -15.09 12.56
N GLU A 329 -22.35 -15.03 12.84
CA GLU A 329 -23.24 -16.21 12.86
C GLU A 329 -23.21 -16.99 11.52
N ASP A 330 -23.23 -16.31 10.37
CA ASP A 330 -23.17 -16.97 9.05
C ASP A 330 -21.78 -17.58 8.76
N MET A 331 -20.68 -16.97 9.25
CA MET A 331 -19.31 -17.48 9.07
C MET A 331 -19.06 -18.71 9.96
N GLN A 332 -19.74 -18.80 11.11
CA GLN A 332 -19.73 -20.01 11.92
C GLN A 332 -20.41 -21.19 11.22
N GLU A 333 -21.44 -20.96 10.39
CA GLU A 333 -22.02 -22.04 9.55
C GLU A 333 -21.04 -22.53 8.48
N ILE A 334 -20.27 -21.63 7.85
CA ILE A 334 -19.21 -22.01 6.90
C ILE A 334 -18.12 -22.81 7.61
N THR A 335 -17.56 -22.28 8.70
CA THR A 335 -16.35 -22.82 9.34
C THR A 335 -16.56 -24.17 10.05
N LYS A 336 -17.79 -24.58 10.37
CA LYS A 336 -18.11 -25.98 10.78
C LYS A 336 -17.64 -27.03 9.77
N HIS A 337 -17.56 -26.66 8.49
CA HIS A 337 -17.27 -27.55 7.37
C HIS A 337 -15.80 -27.66 6.98
N PHE A 338 -14.91 -26.83 7.55
CA PHE A 338 -13.48 -26.73 7.22
C PHE A 338 -12.62 -26.75 8.50
N VAL A 339 -11.29 -26.73 8.34
CA VAL A 339 -10.35 -26.27 9.38
C VAL A 339 -10.17 -24.77 9.20
N VAL A 340 -10.01 -24.03 10.30
CA VAL A 340 -9.52 -22.65 10.26
C VAL A 340 -8.13 -22.61 10.90
N CYS A 341 -7.17 -22.04 10.20
CA CYS A 341 -5.80 -21.81 10.68
C CYS A 341 -5.48 -20.32 10.56
N HIS A 342 -5.57 -19.61 11.68
CA HIS A 342 -5.09 -18.23 11.77
C HIS A 342 -3.57 -18.21 11.92
N ILE A 343 -2.89 -17.30 11.24
CA ILE A 343 -1.45 -17.08 11.35
C ILE A 343 -1.20 -15.67 11.88
N ASP A 344 -0.36 -15.57 12.91
CA ASP A 344 0.27 -14.31 13.30
C ASP A 344 1.67 -14.21 12.69
N ALA A 345 1.97 -13.06 12.09
CA ALA A 345 3.31 -12.76 11.60
C ALA A 345 4.31 -12.72 12.77
N PRO A 346 5.61 -13.01 12.53
CA PRO A 346 6.59 -13.13 13.60
C PRO A 346 6.61 -11.96 14.59
N GLY A 347 6.37 -12.25 15.87
CA GLY A 347 6.39 -11.25 16.93
C GLY A 347 5.18 -10.30 16.99
N GLN A 348 4.13 -10.52 16.20
CA GLN A 348 2.88 -9.74 16.23
C GLN A 348 1.79 -10.39 17.11
N GLN A 349 1.99 -11.65 17.53
CA GLN A 349 1.05 -12.36 18.40
C GLN A 349 0.93 -11.67 19.78
N VAL A 350 -0.21 -11.87 20.45
CA VAL A 350 -0.49 -11.24 21.75
C VAL A 350 0.53 -11.67 22.80
N GLY A 351 1.20 -10.72 23.43
CA GLY A 351 2.23 -10.99 24.43
C GLY A 351 3.59 -11.42 23.87
N ALA A 352 3.82 -11.26 22.55
CA ALA A 352 5.10 -11.60 21.93
C ALA A 352 6.29 -10.87 22.58
N PRO A 353 7.41 -11.57 22.86
CA PRO A 353 8.62 -10.95 23.37
C PRO A 353 9.20 -9.98 22.35
N GLN A 354 9.91 -8.97 22.83
CA GLN A 354 10.62 -8.03 21.95
C GLN A 354 11.80 -8.73 21.26
N MET A 355 11.89 -8.60 19.94
CA MET A 355 13.02 -9.11 19.16
C MET A 355 14.34 -8.40 19.56
N PRO A 356 15.50 -9.05 19.46
CA PRO A 356 16.79 -8.42 19.75
C PRO A 356 17.08 -7.18 18.90
N ALA A 357 17.88 -6.25 19.44
CA ALA A 357 18.41 -5.14 18.65
C ALA A 357 19.26 -5.65 17.47
N GLY A 358 18.98 -5.17 16.26
CA GLY A 358 19.62 -5.65 15.04
C GLY A 358 19.06 -6.96 14.46
N TYR A 359 17.96 -7.50 15.01
CA TYR A 359 17.29 -8.69 14.46
C TYR A 359 16.86 -8.50 13.00
N GLN A 360 17.26 -9.42 12.13
CA GLN A 360 16.86 -9.43 10.72
C GLN A 360 15.47 -10.06 10.59
N TYR A 361 14.45 -9.21 10.49
CA TYR A 361 13.07 -9.65 10.29
C TYR A 361 12.89 -10.28 8.89
N PRO A 362 12.14 -11.40 8.75
CA PRO A 362 11.97 -12.06 7.46
C PRO A 362 11.37 -11.15 6.39
N THR A 363 11.92 -11.19 5.19
CA THR A 363 11.38 -10.45 4.04
C THR A 363 9.99 -10.98 3.65
N MET A 364 9.21 -10.20 2.90
CA MET A 364 7.88 -10.62 2.42
C MET A 364 7.90 -11.96 1.66
N ASP A 365 8.99 -12.23 0.93
CA ASP A 365 9.20 -13.49 0.20
C ASP A 365 9.55 -14.65 1.15
N GLN A 366 10.29 -14.38 2.23
CA GLN A 366 10.56 -15.35 3.28
C GLN A 366 9.30 -15.66 4.10
N LEU A 367 8.48 -14.66 4.44
CA LEU A 367 7.19 -14.86 5.13
C LEU A 367 6.26 -15.79 4.31
N ALA A 368 6.20 -15.62 2.99
CA ALA A 368 5.51 -16.55 2.10
C ALA A 368 6.16 -17.94 2.08
N GLY A 369 7.50 -18.01 2.13
CA GLY A 369 8.30 -19.23 2.26
C GLY A 369 8.17 -19.98 3.60
N MET A 370 7.63 -19.36 4.65
CA MET A 370 7.33 -20.03 5.93
C MET A 370 6.07 -20.92 5.85
N LEU A 371 5.11 -20.56 5.00
CA LEU A 371 3.78 -21.19 4.94
C LEU A 371 3.75 -22.69 4.55
N PRO A 372 4.63 -23.23 3.68
CA PRO A 372 4.73 -24.68 3.46
C PRO A 372 4.90 -25.47 4.76
N SER A 373 5.64 -24.93 5.74
CA SER A 373 5.87 -25.56 7.04
C SER A 373 4.55 -25.75 7.82
N VAL A 374 3.64 -24.76 7.76
CA VAL A 374 2.32 -24.82 8.40
C VAL A 374 1.42 -25.85 7.70
N VAL A 375 1.40 -25.85 6.37
CA VAL A 375 0.65 -26.80 5.54
C VAL A 375 1.11 -28.24 5.83
N GLN A 376 2.43 -28.46 5.89
CA GLN A 376 3.02 -29.76 6.20
C GLN A 376 2.77 -30.20 7.65
N HIS A 377 2.94 -29.30 8.64
CA HIS A 377 2.81 -29.62 10.07
C HIS A 377 1.41 -30.15 10.43
N PHE A 378 0.35 -29.55 9.86
CA PHE A 378 -1.03 -30.00 10.08
C PHE A 378 -1.54 -31.01 9.02
N GLY A 379 -0.71 -31.42 8.06
CA GLY A 379 -1.09 -32.36 7.01
C GLY A 379 -2.19 -31.84 6.06
N PHE A 380 -2.25 -30.52 5.85
CA PHE A 380 -3.17 -29.92 4.88
C PHE A 380 -2.75 -30.30 3.46
N LYS A 381 -3.70 -30.72 2.62
CA LYS A 381 -3.44 -30.97 1.19
C LYS A 381 -3.33 -29.68 0.38
N SER A 382 -4.06 -28.67 0.82
CA SER A 382 -4.33 -27.42 0.11
C SER A 382 -4.97 -26.41 1.05
N ILE A 383 -4.98 -25.13 0.67
CA ILE A 383 -5.63 -24.05 1.41
C ILE A 383 -6.58 -23.22 0.54
N VAL A 384 -7.54 -22.58 1.21
CA VAL A 384 -8.20 -21.36 0.74
C VAL A 384 -7.68 -20.21 1.61
N GLY A 385 -6.91 -19.30 1.01
CA GLY A 385 -6.29 -18.19 1.73
C GLY A 385 -7.23 -17.01 1.93
N ILE A 386 -7.21 -16.37 3.10
CA ILE A 386 -7.84 -15.05 3.34
C ILE A 386 -6.80 -14.08 3.89
N GLY A 387 -6.44 -13.07 3.10
CA GLY A 387 -5.42 -12.09 3.46
C GLY A 387 -5.97 -10.66 3.51
N VAL A 388 -5.39 -9.83 4.38
CA VAL A 388 -5.62 -8.37 4.41
C VAL A 388 -4.28 -7.65 4.21
N GLY A 389 -4.20 -6.73 3.27
CA GLY A 389 -3.01 -5.89 2.99
C GLY A 389 -1.72 -6.68 2.88
N ALA A 390 -0.81 -6.55 3.84
CA ALA A 390 0.43 -7.33 3.90
C ALA A 390 0.20 -8.84 3.88
N GLY A 391 -0.84 -9.34 4.57
CA GLY A 391 -1.22 -10.75 4.53
C GLY A 391 -1.82 -11.17 3.18
N ALA A 392 -2.48 -10.25 2.47
CA ALA A 392 -2.94 -10.50 1.10
C ALA A 392 -1.76 -10.61 0.12
N TYR A 393 -0.77 -9.71 0.23
CA TYR A 393 0.49 -9.79 -0.52
C TYR A 393 1.21 -11.12 -0.24
N ILE A 394 1.35 -11.54 1.03
CA ILE A 394 2.05 -12.77 1.42
C ILE A 394 1.35 -14.01 0.86
N LEU A 395 0.02 -14.09 0.95
CA LEU A 395 -0.73 -15.23 0.41
C LEU A 395 -0.73 -15.27 -1.13
N ALA A 396 -0.76 -14.11 -1.80
CA ALA A 396 -0.59 -14.04 -3.24
C ALA A 396 0.84 -14.44 -3.67
N LYS A 397 1.88 -14.01 -2.95
CA LYS A 397 3.27 -14.45 -3.18
C LYS A 397 3.41 -15.96 -2.98
N PHE A 398 2.82 -16.51 -1.92
CA PHE A 398 2.80 -17.95 -1.64
C PHE A 398 2.16 -18.74 -2.78
N ALA A 399 1.01 -18.31 -3.31
CA ALA A 399 0.34 -18.94 -4.44
C ALA A 399 1.11 -18.83 -5.77
N LEU A 400 1.96 -17.82 -5.95
CA LEU A 400 2.87 -17.72 -7.11
C LEU A 400 4.07 -18.66 -7.02
N ILE A 401 4.49 -19.04 -5.81
CA ILE A 401 5.63 -19.96 -5.57
C ILE A 401 5.15 -21.42 -5.48
N PHE A 402 4.04 -21.67 -4.78
CA PHE A 402 3.49 -23.00 -4.50
C PHE A 402 2.02 -23.10 -4.97
N PRO A 403 1.73 -22.95 -6.27
CA PRO A 403 0.36 -22.88 -6.78
C PRO A 403 -0.47 -24.15 -6.46
N ASP A 404 0.18 -25.31 -6.40
CA ASP A 404 -0.49 -26.59 -6.17
C ASP A 404 -0.96 -26.77 -4.71
N LEU A 405 -0.56 -25.88 -3.79
CA LEU A 405 -1.02 -25.83 -2.40
C LEU A 405 -2.18 -24.86 -2.17
N VAL A 406 -2.60 -24.08 -3.19
CA VAL A 406 -3.60 -23.02 -3.05
C VAL A 406 -4.78 -23.24 -4.01
N GLU A 407 -5.94 -23.58 -3.46
CA GLU A 407 -7.17 -23.77 -4.23
C GLU A 407 -7.91 -22.46 -4.51
N GLY A 408 -7.73 -21.43 -3.68
CA GLY A 408 -8.36 -20.13 -3.89
C GLY A 408 -7.85 -19.06 -2.92
N LEU A 409 -7.97 -17.79 -3.30
CA LEU A 409 -7.56 -16.65 -2.49
C LEU A 409 -8.66 -15.61 -2.36
N VAL A 410 -8.85 -15.10 -1.13
CA VAL A 410 -9.60 -13.88 -0.84
C VAL A 410 -8.61 -12.82 -0.39
N LEU A 411 -8.49 -11.73 -1.15
CA LEU A 411 -7.45 -10.71 -1.00
C LEU A 411 -8.12 -9.37 -0.73
N LEU A 412 -8.19 -9.00 0.56
CA LEU A 412 -8.68 -7.71 1.01
C LEU A 412 -7.54 -6.69 0.94
N ASN A 413 -7.80 -5.51 0.38
CA ASN A 413 -6.88 -4.36 0.40
C ASN A 413 -5.45 -4.67 -0.12
N ILE A 414 -5.31 -5.61 -1.06
CA ILE A 414 -4.01 -5.95 -1.63
C ILE A 414 -3.46 -4.80 -2.48
N ASP A 415 -2.27 -4.33 -2.14
CA ASP A 415 -1.39 -3.61 -3.05
C ASP A 415 -0.36 -4.60 -3.62
N PRO A 416 -0.33 -4.87 -4.93
CA PRO A 416 0.63 -5.78 -5.55
C PRO A 416 2.01 -5.14 -5.74
N ASN A 417 2.18 -3.83 -5.58
CA ASN A 417 3.40 -3.12 -5.95
C ASN A 417 4.32 -2.88 -4.74
N GLY A 418 5.60 -2.63 -5.01
CA GLY A 418 6.47 -1.94 -4.06
C GLY A 418 6.02 -0.49 -3.86
N LYS A 419 6.19 0.07 -2.66
CA LYS A 419 5.96 1.51 -2.48
C LYS A 419 6.91 2.29 -3.36
N GLY A 420 6.39 3.27 -4.09
CA GLY A 420 7.21 4.24 -4.81
C GLY A 420 8.22 4.90 -3.86
N TRP A 421 9.41 5.23 -4.35
CA TRP A 421 10.45 5.90 -3.55
C TRP A 421 9.93 7.20 -2.90
N ILE A 422 8.91 7.82 -3.52
CA ILE A 422 8.15 8.96 -3.02
C ILE A 422 7.42 8.63 -1.72
N ASP A 423 6.60 7.58 -1.73
CA ASP A 423 5.72 7.22 -0.61
C ASP A 423 6.53 6.54 0.51
N TRP A 424 7.66 5.91 0.14
CA TRP A 424 8.74 5.58 1.07
C TRP A 424 9.28 6.84 1.75
N ALA A 425 9.68 7.88 1.02
CA ALA A 425 10.24 9.11 1.58
C ALA A 425 9.22 9.86 2.46
N ALA A 426 7.96 9.96 2.02
CA ALA A 426 6.86 10.50 2.81
C ALA A 426 6.67 9.73 4.12
N SER A 427 6.70 8.38 4.08
CA SER A 427 6.62 7.54 5.29
C SER A 427 7.84 7.62 6.22
N LYS A 428 9.02 7.96 5.68
CA LYS A 428 10.21 8.25 6.48
C LYS A 428 10.15 9.62 7.14
N LEU A 429 9.63 10.62 6.44
CA LEU A 429 9.49 11.99 6.95
C LEU A 429 8.38 12.08 8.01
N SER A 430 7.21 11.46 7.80
CA SER A 430 6.17 11.39 8.84
C SER A 430 6.63 10.61 10.07
N GLY A 431 7.43 9.56 9.87
CA GLY A 431 8.04 8.76 10.94
C GLY A 431 9.05 9.47 11.82
N LEU A 432 9.43 10.73 11.52
CA LEU A 432 10.25 11.56 12.40
C LEU A 432 9.44 12.31 13.47
N THR A 433 8.11 12.44 13.30
CA THR A 433 7.27 13.31 14.15
C THR A 433 5.99 12.65 14.68
N SER A 434 5.75 11.38 14.38
CA SER A 434 4.50 10.68 14.73
C SER A 434 4.73 9.37 15.47
N THR A 435 3.72 8.91 16.24
CA THR A 435 3.78 7.61 16.92
C THR A 435 3.54 6.48 15.94
N LEU A 436 4.07 5.28 16.21
CA LEU A 436 3.91 4.14 15.30
C LEU A 436 2.43 3.77 15.00
N PRO A 437 1.48 3.83 15.96
CA PRO A 437 0.05 3.77 15.66
C PRO A 437 -0.39 4.82 14.63
N ASP A 438 0.00 6.09 14.77
CA ASP A 438 -0.40 7.16 13.84
C ASP A 438 0.27 7.06 12.46
N ILE A 439 1.36 6.31 12.32
CA ILE A 439 1.98 5.95 11.03
C ILE A 439 1.19 4.82 10.32
N VAL A 440 0.61 3.90 11.09
CA VAL A 440 -0.06 2.69 10.55
C VAL A 440 -1.57 2.89 10.35
N LEU A 441 -2.24 3.73 11.14
CA LEU A 441 -3.66 4.04 10.97
C LEU A 441 -4.02 4.59 9.56
N PRO A 442 -3.22 5.46 8.91
CA PRO A 442 -3.42 5.90 7.52
C PRO A 442 -3.31 4.80 6.45
N HIS A 443 -2.81 3.62 6.79
CA HIS A 443 -2.82 2.43 5.92
C HIS A 443 -4.06 1.56 6.16
N LEU A 444 -4.64 1.59 7.36
CA LEU A 444 -5.79 0.76 7.77
C LEU A 444 -7.16 1.42 7.58
N PHE A 445 -7.24 2.76 7.51
CA PHE A 445 -8.49 3.53 7.55
C PHE A 445 -8.52 4.64 6.50
N SER A 446 -9.71 4.99 5.99
CA SER A 446 -9.86 6.10 5.04
C SER A 446 -9.54 7.45 5.69
N GLN A 447 -9.20 8.45 4.87
CA GLN A 447 -9.01 9.82 5.37
C GLN A 447 -10.28 10.36 6.06
N GLU A 448 -11.47 9.99 5.61
CA GLU A 448 -12.74 10.32 6.26
C GLU A 448 -12.87 9.67 7.65
N GLU A 449 -12.55 8.39 7.80
CA GLU A 449 -12.57 7.69 9.09
C GLU A 449 -11.59 8.31 10.11
N LEU A 450 -10.42 8.75 9.62
CA LEU A 450 -9.35 9.36 10.40
C LEU A 450 -9.67 10.81 10.80
N MET A 451 -10.16 11.64 9.86
CA MET A 451 -10.56 13.03 10.12
C MET A 451 -11.76 13.11 11.07
N ASN A 452 -12.73 12.20 10.91
CA ASN A 452 -13.85 12.05 11.86
C ASN A 452 -13.43 11.37 13.18
N ASN A 453 -12.20 10.83 13.27
CA ASN A 453 -11.62 10.13 14.41
C ASN A 453 -12.62 9.17 15.08
N SER A 454 -13.19 8.27 14.28
CA SER A 454 -14.32 7.42 14.67
C SER A 454 -14.03 6.53 15.91
N GLU A 455 -15.06 6.03 16.57
CA GLU A 455 -14.91 5.06 17.68
C GLU A 455 -14.06 3.86 17.29
N LEU A 456 -14.16 3.42 16.02
CA LEU A 456 -13.34 2.33 15.47
C LEU A 456 -11.86 2.73 15.37
N VAL A 457 -11.55 3.91 14.83
CA VAL A 457 -10.17 4.45 14.76
C VAL A 457 -9.58 4.67 16.14
N GLN A 458 -10.34 5.21 17.10
CA GLN A 458 -9.90 5.40 18.48
C GLN A 458 -9.60 4.06 19.16
N SER A 459 -10.50 3.08 19.00
CA SER A 459 -10.36 1.73 19.54
C SER A 459 -9.14 1.02 18.95
N TYR A 460 -8.91 1.12 17.63
CA TYR A 460 -7.74 0.53 16.97
C TYR A 460 -6.44 1.24 17.37
N ARG A 461 -6.41 2.58 17.49
CA ARG A 461 -5.24 3.31 18.01
C ARG A 461 -4.79 2.78 19.37
N GLN A 462 -5.74 2.57 20.29
CA GLN A 462 -5.46 2.00 21.61
C GLN A 462 -5.05 0.51 21.54
N GLN A 463 -5.74 -0.30 20.73
CA GLN A 463 -5.44 -1.73 20.61
C GLN A 463 -4.08 -2.00 19.97
N ILE A 464 -3.68 -1.24 18.94
CA ILE A 464 -2.34 -1.29 18.34
C ILE A 464 -1.28 -1.00 19.41
N ASN A 465 -1.44 0.11 20.14
CA ASN A 465 -0.49 0.54 21.17
C ASN A 465 -0.34 -0.45 22.33
N ASN A 466 -1.44 -1.07 22.76
CA ASN A 466 -1.50 -1.87 24.00
C ASN A 466 -1.36 -3.38 23.77
N THR A 467 -1.65 -3.90 22.57
CA THR A 467 -1.70 -5.35 22.29
C THR A 467 -0.49 -5.84 21.51
N ILE A 468 0.09 -5.00 20.65
CA ILE A 468 1.19 -5.36 19.75
C ILE A 468 2.50 -4.79 20.27
N ASN A 469 3.56 -5.60 20.22
CA ASN A 469 4.91 -5.17 20.54
C ASN A 469 5.39 -4.12 19.51
N GLN A 470 5.54 -2.87 19.92
CA GLN A 470 5.84 -1.75 19.02
C GLN A 470 7.18 -1.91 18.26
N PHE A 471 8.18 -2.54 18.88
CA PHE A 471 9.46 -2.82 18.22
C PHE A 471 9.29 -3.88 17.11
N ASN A 472 8.57 -4.97 17.40
CA ASN A 472 8.28 -6.00 16.41
C ASN A 472 7.37 -5.48 15.28
N LEU A 473 6.43 -4.58 15.60
CA LEU A 473 5.57 -3.90 14.64
C LEU A 473 6.38 -3.00 13.70
N GLN A 474 7.34 -2.25 14.22
CA GLN A 474 8.23 -1.40 13.42
C GLN A 474 9.04 -2.24 12.42
N LEU A 475 9.49 -3.44 12.80
CA LEU A 475 10.18 -4.37 11.92
C LEU A 475 9.27 -4.89 10.79
N PHE A 476 8.05 -5.33 11.12
CA PHE A 476 7.08 -5.81 10.11
C PHE A 476 6.65 -4.70 9.15
N TRP A 477 6.37 -3.49 9.67
CA TRP A 477 6.07 -2.30 8.88
C TRP A 477 7.22 -1.89 7.95
N ASN A 478 8.47 -1.97 8.42
CA ASN A 478 9.64 -1.73 7.58
C ASN A 478 9.75 -2.76 6.44
N MET A 479 9.51 -4.06 6.70
CA MET A 479 9.55 -5.09 5.65
C MET A 479 8.38 -4.99 4.67
N TYR A 480 7.17 -4.63 5.13
CA TYR A 480 6.05 -4.40 4.23
C TYR A 480 6.26 -3.18 3.33
N ASN A 481 6.79 -2.07 3.87
CA ASN A 481 7.13 -0.89 3.05
C ASN A 481 8.33 -1.15 2.12
N GLY A 482 9.22 -2.08 2.47
CA GLY A 482 10.33 -2.54 1.64
C GLY A 482 9.98 -3.67 0.67
N ARG A 483 8.69 -3.99 0.47
CA ARG A 483 8.25 -5.00 -0.49
C ARG A 483 8.63 -4.59 -1.93
N ARG A 484 8.84 -5.60 -2.78
CA ARG A 484 8.97 -5.43 -4.24
C ARG A 484 7.61 -5.66 -4.90
N ASP A 485 7.52 -5.42 -6.20
CA ASP A 485 6.35 -5.82 -6.97
C ASP A 485 6.12 -7.33 -6.89
N LEU A 486 4.87 -7.72 -6.73
CA LEU A 486 4.39 -9.03 -7.15
C LEU A 486 4.47 -9.03 -8.68
N GLU A 487 5.45 -9.76 -9.24
CA GLU A 487 5.75 -9.90 -10.68
C GLU A 487 4.62 -10.61 -11.48
N MET A 488 3.39 -10.10 -11.36
CA MET A 488 2.20 -10.63 -12.00
C MET A 488 1.94 -9.93 -13.31
N ASN A 489 1.80 -10.70 -14.37
CA ASN A 489 1.38 -10.25 -15.69
C ASN A 489 0.19 -11.09 -16.16
N ARG A 490 -0.79 -10.42 -16.77
CA ARG A 490 -1.99 -11.08 -17.24
C ARG A 490 -1.66 -12.05 -18.39
N SER A 491 -2.26 -13.24 -18.36
CA SER A 491 -2.04 -14.31 -19.33
C SER A 491 -2.09 -13.78 -20.78
N GLY A 492 -0.95 -13.82 -21.48
CA GLY A 492 -0.81 -13.40 -22.87
C GLY A 492 -0.23 -12.00 -23.12
N THR A 493 0.04 -11.17 -22.09
CA THR A 493 0.71 -9.87 -22.31
C THR A 493 2.23 -9.98 -22.46
N VAL A 494 2.86 -10.97 -21.79
CA VAL A 494 4.31 -11.19 -21.79
C VAL A 494 4.61 -12.69 -21.93
N LEU A 495 5.71 -13.02 -22.62
CA LEU A 495 6.27 -14.38 -22.65
C LEU A 495 6.58 -14.85 -21.22
N ASN A 496 6.09 -16.04 -20.85
CA ASN A 496 6.20 -16.61 -19.50
C ASN A 496 5.61 -15.74 -18.37
N ALA A 497 4.57 -14.95 -18.65
CA ALA A 497 3.81 -14.21 -17.64
C ALA A 497 3.37 -15.12 -16.47
N LYS A 498 3.79 -14.78 -15.25
CA LYS A 498 3.30 -15.39 -14.01
C LYS A 498 1.98 -14.72 -13.61
N THR A 499 1.00 -15.50 -13.19
CA THR A 499 -0.26 -14.99 -12.61
C THR A 499 -0.85 -16.05 -11.67
N LEU A 500 -1.85 -15.66 -10.87
CA LEU A 500 -2.53 -16.57 -9.94
C LEU A 500 -3.38 -17.59 -10.71
N ARG A 501 -3.06 -18.88 -10.55
CA ARG A 501 -3.77 -19.99 -11.23
C ARG A 501 -5.11 -20.31 -10.57
N CYS A 502 -5.16 -20.23 -9.24
CA CYS A 502 -6.37 -20.43 -8.45
C CYS A 502 -7.39 -19.30 -8.68
N PRO A 503 -8.70 -19.55 -8.47
CA PRO A 503 -9.69 -18.49 -8.32
C PRO A 503 -9.30 -17.44 -7.27
N VAL A 504 -9.66 -16.18 -7.54
CA VAL A 504 -9.34 -15.04 -6.67
C VAL A 504 -10.61 -14.20 -6.43
N MET A 505 -10.86 -13.81 -5.18
CA MET A 505 -11.81 -12.76 -4.83
C MET A 505 -11.06 -11.56 -4.26
N LEU A 506 -10.89 -10.53 -5.09
CA LEU A 506 -10.39 -9.22 -4.68
C LEU A 506 -11.50 -8.45 -3.98
N VAL A 507 -11.20 -7.88 -2.81
CA VAL A 507 -12.14 -7.13 -1.99
C VAL A 507 -11.51 -5.80 -1.57
N VAL A 508 -12.27 -4.71 -1.68
CA VAL A 508 -11.87 -3.40 -1.16
C VAL A 508 -13.08 -2.60 -0.70
N GLY A 509 -12.91 -1.76 0.32
CA GLY A 509 -13.95 -0.83 0.74
C GLY A 509 -14.02 0.39 -0.17
N ASP A 510 -15.18 1.04 -0.20
CA ASP A 510 -15.32 2.37 -0.80
C ASP A 510 -14.53 3.40 0.03
N ASN A 511 -13.84 4.32 -0.65
CA ASN A 511 -12.88 5.27 -0.08
C ASN A 511 -11.70 4.65 0.72
N ALA A 512 -11.42 3.35 0.58
CA ALA A 512 -10.33 2.69 1.31
C ALA A 512 -8.94 3.09 0.75
N PRO A 513 -7.89 3.24 1.59
CA PRO A 513 -6.54 3.64 1.15
C PRO A 513 -5.90 2.73 0.09
N ALA A 514 -6.36 1.48 0.00
CA ALA A 514 -5.85 0.47 -0.93
C ALA A 514 -6.65 0.35 -2.25
N GLU A 515 -7.63 1.22 -2.52
CA GLU A 515 -8.49 1.09 -3.72
C GLU A 515 -7.69 1.03 -5.03
N GLU A 516 -6.73 1.95 -5.22
CA GLU A 516 -5.89 1.98 -6.43
C GLU A 516 -5.08 0.69 -6.59
N GLY A 517 -4.45 0.20 -5.51
CA GLY A 517 -3.68 -1.05 -5.51
C GLY A 517 -4.53 -2.29 -5.85
N VAL A 518 -5.75 -2.38 -5.32
CA VAL A 518 -6.66 -3.50 -5.62
C VAL A 518 -7.18 -3.42 -7.06
N VAL A 519 -7.48 -2.22 -7.58
CA VAL A 519 -7.85 -2.01 -8.99
C VAL A 519 -6.70 -2.36 -9.93
N GLU A 520 -5.47 -1.98 -9.60
CA GLU A 520 -4.29 -2.38 -10.38
C GLU A 520 -4.04 -3.90 -10.31
N CYS A 521 -4.21 -4.52 -9.14
CA CYS A 521 -4.14 -5.97 -8.98
C CYS A 521 -5.15 -6.68 -9.90
N ASN A 522 -6.38 -6.18 -9.97
CA ASN A 522 -7.42 -6.70 -10.86
C ASN A 522 -7.03 -6.62 -12.35
N SER A 523 -6.26 -5.59 -12.75
CA SER A 523 -5.77 -5.44 -14.12
C SER A 523 -4.73 -6.50 -14.52
N LYS A 524 -3.92 -6.96 -13.55
CA LYS A 524 -2.81 -7.93 -13.71
C LYS A 524 -3.26 -9.40 -13.64
N LEU A 525 -4.49 -9.67 -13.20
CA LEU A 525 -5.05 -11.02 -13.07
C LEU A 525 -5.95 -11.43 -14.25
N ASP A 526 -6.40 -12.69 -14.25
CA ASP A 526 -7.27 -13.24 -15.29
C ASP A 526 -8.77 -13.02 -14.93
N PRO A 527 -9.56 -12.27 -15.74
CA PRO A 527 -10.96 -11.99 -15.45
C PRO A 527 -11.90 -13.21 -15.66
N THR A 528 -11.35 -14.40 -15.92
CA THR A 528 -12.10 -15.67 -15.94
C THR A 528 -12.00 -16.44 -14.62
N ASN A 529 -10.95 -16.21 -13.82
CA ASN A 529 -10.80 -16.78 -12.47
C ASN A 529 -10.91 -15.74 -11.33
N THR A 530 -10.85 -14.45 -11.64
CA THR A 530 -10.86 -13.35 -10.67
C THR A 530 -12.23 -12.68 -10.58
N THR A 531 -12.70 -12.49 -9.35
CA THR A 531 -13.90 -11.70 -8.99
C THR A 531 -13.45 -10.45 -8.23
N PHE A 532 -14.03 -9.29 -8.54
CA PHE A 532 -13.76 -8.02 -7.85
C PHE A 532 -15.03 -7.54 -7.12
N LEU A 533 -14.89 -7.26 -5.82
CA LEU A 533 -15.96 -6.81 -4.93
C LEU A 533 -15.57 -5.50 -4.24
N LYS A 534 -16.05 -4.37 -4.79
CA LYS A 534 -16.01 -3.08 -4.08
C LYS A 534 -17.20 -2.99 -3.12
N MET A 535 -16.93 -2.71 -1.84
CA MET A 535 -17.92 -2.73 -0.77
C MET A 535 -18.28 -1.30 -0.32
N ALA A 536 -19.42 -0.79 -0.79
CA ALA A 536 -20.01 0.47 -0.35
C ALA A 536 -20.19 0.54 1.18
N ASP A 537 -19.96 1.72 1.75
CA ASP A 537 -20.11 2.05 3.18
C ASP A 537 -19.23 1.22 4.15
N SER A 538 -18.07 0.72 3.71
CA SER A 538 -17.26 -0.23 4.50
C SER A 538 -15.87 0.28 4.92
N GLY A 539 -15.39 1.41 4.40
CA GLY A 539 -14.15 2.05 4.83
C GLY A 539 -12.91 1.18 4.66
N GLY A 540 -11.88 1.44 5.45
CA GLY A 540 -10.59 0.75 5.36
C GLY A 540 -10.61 -0.72 5.79
N LEU A 541 -11.55 -1.17 6.62
CA LEU A 541 -11.60 -2.55 7.16
C LEU A 541 -12.94 -3.27 6.87
N PRO A 542 -13.23 -3.71 5.62
CA PRO A 542 -14.51 -4.32 5.25
C PRO A 542 -14.90 -5.57 6.04
N GLN A 543 -13.91 -6.34 6.53
CA GLN A 543 -14.12 -7.52 7.38
C GLN A 543 -14.54 -7.21 8.81
N ILE A 544 -14.39 -5.95 9.25
CA ILE A 544 -14.75 -5.46 10.57
C ILE A 544 -16.06 -4.66 10.51
N THR A 545 -16.20 -3.79 9.51
CA THR A 545 -17.38 -2.93 9.33
C THR A 545 -18.58 -3.67 8.72
N GLN A 546 -18.35 -4.62 7.81
CA GLN A 546 -19.42 -5.34 7.09
C GLN A 546 -19.18 -6.87 6.99
N PRO A 547 -18.87 -7.57 8.10
CA PRO A 547 -18.55 -9.00 8.10
C PRO A 547 -19.64 -9.87 7.47
N GLY A 548 -20.91 -9.52 7.61
CA GLY A 548 -22.03 -10.27 7.02
C GLY A 548 -22.04 -10.26 5.48
N LYS A 549 -21.82 -9.11 4.84
CA LYS A 549 -21.75 -9.02 3.37
C LYS A 549 -20.53 -9.78 2.83
N LEU A 550 -19.38 -9.65 3.51
CA LEU A 550 -18.16 -10.39 3.16
C LEU A 550 -18.33 -11.91 3.33
N THR A 551 -19.03 -12.34 4.37
CA THR A 551 -19.34 -13.76 4.62
C THR A 551 -20.24 -14.34 3.53
N GLU A 552 -21.26 -13.61 3.09
CA GLU A 552 -22.11 -14.04 1.98
C GLU A 552 -21.31 -14.14 0.66
N ALA A 553 -20.45 -13.16 0.36
CA ALA A 553 -19.55 -13.23 -0.79
C ALA A 553 -18.59 -14.44 -0.72
N PHE A 554 -18.00 -14.70 0.45
CA PHE A 554 -17.13 -15.85 0.67
C PHE A 554 -17.86 -17.19 0.53
N LYS A 555 -19.14 -17.28 0.96
CA LYS A 555 -19.99 -18.45 0.71
C LYS A 555 -20.16 -18.72 -0.79
N TYR A 556 -20.46 -17.69 -1.59
CA TYR A 556 -20.58 -17.83 -3.04
C TYR A 556 -19.24 -18.16 -3.72
N PHE A 557 -18.12 -17.62 -3.23
CA PHE A 557 -16.78 -17.97 -3.71
C PHE A 557 -16.44 -19.46 -3.47
N LEU A 558 -16.69 -19.97 -2.25
CA LEU A 558 -16.56 -21.39 -1.94
C LEU A 558 -17.47 -22.27 -2.81
N GLN A 559 -18.71 -21.83 -3.06
CA GLN A 559 -19.66 -22.53 -3.94
C GLN A 559 -19.23 -22.52 -5.41
N GLY A 560 -18.58 -21.46 -5.89
CA GLY A 560 -17.94 -21.40 -7.21
C GLY A 560 -16.81 -22.43 -7.39
N MET A 561 -16.10 -22.74 -6.30
CA MET A 561 -15.09 -23.82 -6.24
C MET A 561 -15.70 -25.22 -5.98
N GLY A 562 -17.02 -25.35 -5.95
CA GLY A 562 -17.73 -26.63 -5.73
C GLY A 562 -17.89 -27.03 -4.26
N TYR A 563 -17.46 -26.20 -3.30
CA TYR A 563 -17.64 -26.47 -1.88
C TYR A 563 -19.01 -26.01 -1.36
N MET A 564 -19.52 -26.68 -0.33
CA MET A 564 -20.83 -26.36 0.28
C MET A 564 -22.02 -26.26 -0.71
N PRO A 565 -22.18 -27.15 -1.72
CA PRO A 565 -23.27 -27.04 -2.70
C PRO A 565 -24.66 -27.21 -2.07
N SER A 566 -24.76 -27.96 -0.97
CA SER A 566 -26.00 -28.18 -0.21
C SER A 566 -26.24 -27.15 0.90
N ALA A 567 -25.36 -26.15 1.07
CA ALA A 567 -25.54 -25.10 2.08
C ALA A 567 -26.61 -24.10 1.60
N SER A 568 -27.86 -24.45 1.89
CA SER A 568 -29.10 -23.80 1.43
C SER A 568 -29.03 -22.27 1.40
N MET A 569 -29.76 -21.67 0.46
CA MET A 569 -29.98 -20.23 0.39
C MET A 569 -30.66 -19.76 1.68
N THR A 570 -29.87 -19.24 2.63
CA THR A 570 -30.27 -19.02 4.03
C THR A 570 -31.47 -18.08 4.19
N ARG A 571 -31.75 -17.27 3.16
CA ARG A 571 -33.00 -16.51 3.00
C ARG A 571 -34.00 -17.13 2.02
N LEU A 572 -33.62 -17.37 0.76
CA LEU A 572 -34.60 -17.68 -0.31
C LEU A 572 -35.39 -18.99 -0.11
N ALA A 573 -34.82 -19.99 0.58
CA ALA A 573 -35.50 -21.28 0.77
C ALA A 573 -36.79 -21.19 1.61
N ARG A 574 -36.93 -20.17 2.48
CA ARG A 574 -38.14 -19.97 3.32
C ARG A 574 -39.30 -19.27 2.60
N SER A 575 -39.09 -18.71 1.41
CA SER A 575 -40.13 -17.98 0.66
C SER A 575 -41.03 -18.89 -0.19
N ARG A 576 -40.95 -20.22 -0.07
CA ARG A 576 -41.71 -21.18 -0.88
C ARG A 576 -42.38 -22.30 -0.07
N THR A 577 -43.33 -21.95 0.80
CA THR A 577 -44.60 -22.70 1.05
C THR A 577 -45.45 -21.96 2.11
N ALA A 578 -46.38 -21.10 1.69
CA ALA A 578 -47.44 -20.55 2.55
C ALA A 578 -48.67 -20.07 1.75
N SER A 579 -48.91 -20.61 0.55
CA SER A 579 -50.10 -20.31 -0.25
C SER A 579 -51.30 -21.05 0.34
N LEU A 580 -51.96 -20.43 1.33
CA LEU A 580 -53.23 -20.91 1.86
C LEU A 580 -54.30 -20.96 0.76
N THR A 581 -55.17 -21.96 0.85
CA THR A 581 -56.17 -22.30 -0.15
C THR A 581 -57.21 -21.19 -0.36
N SER A 582 -57.46 -20.83 -1.61
CA SER A 582 -58.54 -19.93 -2.03
C SER A 582 -59.93 -20.52 -1.74
N GLY A 583 -60.85 -19.72 -1.19
CA GLY A 583 -62.22 -20.15 -0.88
C GLY A 583 -63.28 -19.08 -1.17
N GLY A 584 -63.79 -19.06 -2.42
CA GLY A 584 -64.93 -18.22 -2.84
C GLY A 584 -64.61 -16.72 -3.02
N SER A 585 -65.48 -15.92 -3.67
CA SER A 585 -66.64 -16.26 -4.52
C SER A 585 -67.09 -15.01 -5.31
N VAL A 586 -67.79 -15.19 -6.45
CA VAL A 586 -68.53 -14.18 -7.27
C VAL A 586 -67.76 -12.93 -7.77
N ASP A 587 -68.04 -12.31 -8.93
CA ASP A 587 -68.89 -12.62 -10.11
C ASP A 587 -68.36 -11.81 -11.34
N GLY A 588 -69.05 -11.85 -12.50
CA GLY A 588 -69.32 -10.57 -13.20
C GLY A 588 -68.57 -10.18 -14.49
N SER A 589 -68.41 -11.08 -15.47
CA SER A 589 -68.64 -10.84 -16.92
C SER A 589 -68.23 -9.52 -17.67
N ARG A 590 -67.60 -9.72 -18.86
CA ARG A 590 -67.76 -9.01 -20.18
C ARG A 590 -66.86 -7.81 -20.62
N ASN A 591 -66.16 -8.09 -21.73
CA ASN A 591 -66.08 -7.36 -23.03
C ASN A 591 -65.34 -6.00 -23.23
N ARG A 592 -64.37 -6.07 -24.17
CA ARG A 592 -64.07 -5.16 -25.32
C ARG A 592 -63.94 -3.63 -25.12
N ALA A 593 -62.67 -3.20 -25.17
CA ALA A 593 -62.02 -2.46 -26.29
C ALA A 593 -62.49 -1.07 -26.77
N CYS A 594 -61.48 -0.23 -27.11
CA CYS A 594 -61.53 1.02 -27.92
C CYS A 594 -62.17 2.24 -27.21
N THR A 595 -61.80 3.52 -27.44
CA THR A 595 -60.73 4.18 -28.25
C THR A 595 -60.64 5.67 -27.89
N HIS A 596 -59.49 6.34 -28.10
CA HIS A 596 -59.30 7.82 -28.19
C HIS A 596 -59.63 8.67 -26.92
N SER A 597 -58.74 9.54 -26.42
CA SER A 597 -58.34 10.91 -26.86
C SER A 597 -59.43 11.97 -26.58
N ASP A 598 -59.18 13.23 -26.16
CA ASP A 598 -57.98 14.11 -26.16
C ASP A 598 -57.98 15.11 -24.97
N SER A 599 -56.86 15.84 -24.77
CA SER A 599 -56.76 17.23 -24.17
C SER A 599 -57.10 17.44 -22.67
N THR A 600 -56.58 18.46 -21.94
CA THR A 600 -55.53 19.50 -22.16
C THR A 600 -54.98 20.06 -20.84
N GLU A 601 -53.76 20.61 -20.88
CA GLU A 601 -53.15 21.64 -19.99
C GLU A 601 -52.89 21.34 -18.48
N GLY A 602 -51.72 21.78 -17.97
CA GLY A 602 -51.33 21.55 -16.57
C GLY A 602 -49.87 21.85 -16.15
N VAL A 603 -49.26 22.93 -16.66
CA VAL A 603 -48.00 23.62 -16.22
C VAL A 603 -47.04 22.89 -15.26
N GLY A 604 -45.80 22.58 -15.70
CA GLY A 604 -44.70 22.13 -14.82
C GLY A 604 -43.31 22.17 -15.48
N GLN A 605 -42.36 22.91 -14.88
CA GLN A 605 -41.05 23.34 -15.40
C GLN A 605 -40.08 22.25 -15.92
N LEU A 606 -39.12 22.68 -16.77
CA LEU A 606 -38.01 21.86 -17.29
C LEU A 606 -37.01 21.45 -16.18
N SER A 607 -36.37 20.30 -16.37
CA SER A 607 -35.10 19.94 -15.74
C SER A 607 -34.15 19.32 -16.78
N HIS A 608 -32.83 19.39 -16.56
CA HIS A 608 -31.84 18.99 -17.55
C HIS A 608 -31.71 17.46 -17.73
N THR A 609 -31.50 17.06 -18.99
CA THR A 609 -30.85 15.79 -19.32
C THR A 609 -29.40 15.80 -18.87
N MET A 610 -29.00 14.85 -18.02
CA MET A 610 -27.60 14.43 -17.93
C MET A 610 -27.38 13.26 -18.89
N GLU A 611 -26.30 13.31 -19.67
CA GLU A 611 -25.93 12.25 -20.60
C GLU A 611 -25.28 11.07 -19.87
N VAL A 612 -25.42 9.88 -20.46
CA VAL A 612 -24.77 8.65 -19.99
C VAL A 612 -23.54 8.39 -20.86
N SER A 613 -22.44 7.97 -20.24
CA SER A 613 -21.33 7.30 -20.93
C SER A 613 -20.86 6.14 -20.06
N CYS A 614 -20.60 5.01 -20.72
CA CYS A 614 -20.30 3.69 -20.13
C CYS A 614 -18.95 3.17 -20.64
#